data_AF-A0A2V6M8H8-F1
#
_entry.id   AF-A0A2V6M8H8-F1
#
_cell.length_a   1.000
_cell.length_b   1.000
_cell.length_c   1.000
_cell.angle_alpha   90.00
_cell.angle_beta   90.00
_cell.angle_gamma   90.00
#
_symmetry.space_group_name_H-M   'P 1'
#
loop_
_entity.id
_entity.type
_entity.pdbx_description
1 polymer ?
#
loop_
_entity_poly.entity_id
_entity_poly.type
_entity_poly.pdbx_seq_one_letter_code
_entity_poly.pdbx_strand_id
1 'polypeptide(L)'
;MIVWGGVDFSGYFNTGGRYNPTTDSWTATSTASAPAGREIHTAVWTGSEMIVWGGYNGTDLNTGGRYNPSADSWTAISTTNAPAARDSHAAVWTGSEMIV
;
A
#
# COMPACT_ATOMS: atom_id res chain seq x y z
N MET A 1 13.09 -2.71 4.10
CA MET A 1 12.05 -3.14 3.13
C MET A 1 10.69 -3.00 3.81
N ILE A 2 9.63 -2.69 3.06
CA ILE A 2 8.25 -2.68 3.58
C ILE A 2 7.43 -3.65 2.74
N VAL A 3 6.63 -4.49 3.38
CA VAL A 3 5.65 -5.38 2.74
C VAL A 3 4.28 -5.07 3.33
N TRP A 4 3.25 -5.01 2.51
CA TRP A 4 1.89 -4.72 2.96
C TRP A 4 0.87 -5.41 2.07
N GLY A 5 -0.26 -5.81 2.65
CA GLY A 5 -1.35 -6.46 1.94
C GLY A 5 -1.09 -7.94 1.65
N GLY A 6 -1.75 -8.44 0.61
CA GLY A 6 -1.76 -9.86 0.25
C GLY A 6 -3.05 -10.55 0.67
N VAL A 7 -3.10 -11.86 0.44
CA VAL A 7 -4.27 -12.71 0.70
C VAL A 7 -3.82 -14.07 1.20
N ASP A 8 -4.64 -14.69 2.03
CA ASP A 8 -4.62 -16.13 2.27
C ASP A 8 -6.05 -16.68 2.38
N PHE A 9 -6.21 -17.91 2.88
CA PHE A 9 -7.52 -18.52 3.09
C PHE A 9 -8.41 -17.81 4.13
N SER A 10 -7.84 -16.93 4.96
CA SER A 10 -8.57 -16.12 5.94
C SER A 10 -9.08 -14.78 5.38
N GLY A 11 -8.54 -14.34 4.25
CA GLY A 11 -9.00 -13.16 3.52
C GLY A 11 -7.87 -12.21 3.11
N TYR A 12 -8.26 -10.99 2.74
CA TYR A 12 -7.33 -9.95 2.30
C TYR A 12 -6.77 -9.18 3.49
N PHE A 13 -5.46 -8.97 3.51
CA PHE A 13 -4.79 -8.32 4.62
C PHE A 13 -4.66 -6.82 4.43
N ASN A 14 -4.87 -6.06 5.50
CA ASN A 14 -4.49 -4.64 5.62
C ASN A 14 -3.29 -4.44 6.56
N THR A 15 -2.59 -5.52 6.88
CA THR A 15 -1.40 -5.54 7.71
C THR A 15 -0.15 -5.47 6.83
N GLY A 16 0.97 -5.13 7.45
CA GLY A 16 2.26 -5.10 6.82
C GLY A 16 3.40 -5.17 7.83
N GLY A 17 4.62 -5.25 7.30
CA GLY A 17 5.83 -5.32 8.07
C GLY A 17 6.95 -4.48 7.45
N ARG A 18 7.74 -3.85 8.30
CA ARG A 18 9.00 -3.19 7.96
C ARG A 18 10.14 -4.10 8.39
N TYR A 19 10.92 -4.57 7.43
CA TYR A 19 12.12 -5.36 7.68
C TYR A 19 13.35 -4.46 7.85
N ASN A 20 14.02 -4.61 8.99
CA ASN A 20 15.32 -4.01 9.28
C ASN A 20 16.42 -5.06 9.06
N PRO A 21 17.26 -4.91 8.01
CA PRO A 21 18.31 -5.88 7.70
C PRO A 21 19.48 -5.84 8.70
N THR A 22 19.66 -4.76 9.45
CA THR A 22 20.75 -4.65 10.44
C THR A 22 20.46 -5.50 11.68
N THR A 23 19.18 -5.60 12.06
CA THR A 23 18.73 -6.34 13.25
C THR A 23 18.03 -7.64 12.92
N ASP A 24 17.92 -7.98 11.62
CA ASP A 24 17.16 -9.13 11.11
C ASP A 24 15.78 -9.26 11.78
N SER A 25 15.02 -8.17 11.75
CA SER A 25 13.73 -8.13 12.46
C SER A 25 12.66 -7.38 11.70
N TRP A 26 11.42 -7.81 11.93
CA TRP A 26 10.22 -7.19 11.40
C TRP A 26 9.55 -6.33 12.47
N THR A 27 9.14 -5.13 12.08
CA THR A 27 8.25 -4.27 12.86
C THR A 27 6.92 -4.15 12.13
N ALA A 28 5.81 -4.45 12.80
CA ALA A 28 4.49 -4.29 12.19
C ALA A 28 4.26 -2.83 11.75
N THR A 29 3.54 -2.64 10.65
CA THR A 29 2.98 -1.33 10.29
C THR A 29 1.68 -1.11 11.05
N SER A 30 1.39 0.12 11.44
CA SER A 30 0.07 0.49 11.96
C SER A 30 -1.06 0.05 11.02
N THR A 31 -2.15 -0.44 11.60
CA THR A 31 -3.41 -0.73 10.90
C THR A 31 -4.41 0.41 11.05
N ALA A 32 -4.11 1.40 11.89
CA ALA A 32 -4.96 2.58 12.05
C ALA A 32 -4.96 3.38 10.75
N SER A 33 -6.15 3.63 10.19
CA SER A 33 -6.35 4.33 8.93
C SER A 33 -5.69 3.67 7.71
N ALA A 34 -5.23 2.42 7.82
CA ALA A 34 -4.71 1.67 6.69
C ALA A 34 -5.83 1.43 5.65
N PRO A 35 -5.51 1.37 4.34
CA PRO A 35 -6.49 0.99 3.33
C PRO A 35 -7.12 -0.37 3.64
N ALA A 36 -8.33 -0.61 3.13
CA ALA A 36 -8.95 -1.94 3.21
C ALA A 36 -7.98 -3.01 2.66
N GLY A 37 -7.99 -4.19 3.29
CA GLY A 37 -7.09 -5.26 2.90
C GLY A 37 -7.29 -5.67 1.46
N ARG A 38 -6.20 -5.98 0.76
CA ARG A 38 -6.20 -6.21 -0.70
C ARG A 38 -4.99 -7.00 -1.18
N GLU A 39 -5.15 -7.64 -2.32
CA GLU A 39 -4.05 -8.21 -3.10
C GLU A 39 -3.93 -7.52 -4.47
N ILE A 40 -2.88 -7.88 -5.23
CA ILE A 40 -2.65 -7.46 -6.62
C ILE A 40 -2.72 -5.91 -6.81
N HIS A 41 -2.38 -5.17 -5.75
CA HIS A 41 -2.20 -3.73 -5.78
C HIS A 41 -0.77 -3.41 -6.22
N THR A 42 -0.53 -2.15 -6.59
CA THR A 42 0.84 -1.67 -6.76
C THR A 42 1.30 -0.90 -5.54
N ALA A 43 2.61 -0.94 -5.28
CA ALA A 43 3.28 -0.14 -4.28
C ALA A 43 4.49 0.58 -4.89
N VAL A 44 4.63 1.88 -4.62
CA VAL A 44 5.80 2.67 -5.01
C VAL A 44 6.42 3.36 -3.81
N TRP A 45 7.74 3.58 -3.85
CA TRP A 45 8.48 4.30 -2.82
C TRP A 45 8.82 5.72 -3.29
N THR A 46 8.45 6.73 -2.51
CA THR A 46 8.68 8.14 -2.88
C THR A 46 10.08 8.64 -2.53
N GLY A 47 10.83 7.88 -1.73
CA GLY A 47 12.00 8.35 -1.00
C GLY A 47 11.74 8.47 0.50
N SER A 48 10.49 8.69 0.90
CA SER A 48 10.09 8.88 2.32
C SER A 48 8.82 8.14 2.72
N GLU A 49 7.93 7.83 1.77
CA GLU A 49 6.64 7.18 2.01
C GLU A 49 6.42 6.05 1.02
N MET A 50 5.64 5.05 1.43
CA MET A 50 5.13 4.02 0.52
C MET A 50 3.72 4.41 0.09
N ILE A 51 3.44 4.38 -1.21
CA ILE A 51 2.10 4.60 -1.75
C ILE A 51 1.55 3.25 -2.22
N VAL A 52 0.36 2.88 -1.76
CA VAL A 52 -0.39 1.70 -2.22
C VAL A 52 -1.65 2.17 -2.94
N TRP A 53 -1.92 1.67 -4.14
CA TRP A 53 -3.14 2.00 -4.89
C TRP A 53 -3.70 0.81 -5.70
N GLY A 54 -5.02 0.84 -5.88
CA GLY A 54 -5.76 -0.16 -6.65
C GLY A 54 -5.82 -1.51 -5.95
N GLY A 55 -5.83 -2.59 -6.75
CA GLY A 55 -5.87 -3.96 -6.27
C GLY A 55 -7.28 -4.51 -6.10
N TYR A 56 -7.36 -5.70 -5.51
CA TYR A 56 -8.58 -6.50 -5.42
C TYR A 56 -8.84 -6.96 -3.99
N ASN A 57 -10.11 -6.92 -3.57
CA ASN A 57 -10.56 -7.49 -2.30
C ASN A 57 -11.94 -8.17 -2.39
N GLY A 58 -12.25 -8.77 -3.53
CA GLY A 58 -13.60 -9.22 -3.91
C GLY A 58 -14.26 -8.30 -4.94
N THR A 59 -13.72 -7.10 -5.11
CA THR A 59 -13.97 -6.18 -6.22
C THR A 59 -12.67 -5.43 -6.54
N ASP A 60 -12.56 -4.92 -7.77
CA ASP A 60 -11.52 -3.97 -8.12
C ASP A 60 -11.64 -2.70 -7.27
N LEU A 61 -10.48 -2.12 -6.92
CA LEU A 61 -10.40 -0.93 -6.08
C LEU A 61 -9.81 0.24 -6.87
N ASN A 62 -10.30 1.45 -6.60
CA ASN A 62 -9.69 2.74 -7.00
C ASN A 62 -9.22 3.55 -5.79
N THR A 63 -9.09 2.88 -4.64
CA THR A 63 -8.67 3.46 -3.36
C THR A 63 -7.22 3.11 -3.05
N GLY A 64 -6.64 3.81 -2.09
CA GLY A 64 -5.25 3.59 -1.68
C GLY A 64 -4.88 4.38 -0.43
N GLY A 65 -3.61 4.29 -0.05
CA GLY A 65 -3.06 4.99 1.11
C GLY A 65 -1.58 5.26 0.96
N ARG A 66 -1.12 6.32 1.62
CA ARG A 66 0.29 6.66 1.80
C ARG A 66 0.71 6.30 3.21
N TYR A 67 1.73 5.49 3.34
CA TYR A 67 2.31 5.08 4.61
C TYR A 67 3.60 5.85 4.90
N ASN A 68 3.63 6.56 6.01
CA ASN A 68 4.81 7.23 6.52
C ASN A 68 5.48 6.36 7.59
N PRO A 69 6.65 5.74 7.32
CA PRO A 69 7.34 4.89 8.27
C PRO A 69 7.98 5.64 9.44
N SER A 70 8.21 6.95 9.35
CA SER A 70 8.76 7.74 10.47
C SER A 70 7.72 8.01 11.55
N ALA A 71 6.45 8.16 11.15
CA ALA A 71 5.31 8.36 12.05
C ALA A 71 4.50 7.09 12.31
N ASP A 72 4.80 6.00 11.60
CA ASP A 72 4.00 4.77 11.57
C ASP A 72 2.51 5.04 11.35
N SER A 73 2.20 5.82 10.32
CA SER A 73 0.84 6.29 10.05
C SER A 73 0.45 6.18 8.58
N TRP A 74 -0.83 5.92 8.37
CA TRP A 74 -1.45 5.90 7.04
C TRP A 74 -2.28 7.16 6.81
N THR A 75 -2.18 7.70 5.61
CA THR A 75 -3.03 8.78 5.10
C THR A 75 -3.77 8.30 3.86
N ALA A 76 -5.09 8.38 3.85
CA ALA A 76 -5.90 8.02 2.69
C ALA A 76 -5.56 8.88 1.46
N ILE A 77 -5.61 8.27 0.28
CA ILE A 77 -5.49 8.98 -1.00
C ILE A 77 -6.90 9.38 -1.46
N SER A 78 -7.05 10.60 -1.94
CA SER A 78 -8.33 11.09 -2.49
C SER A 78 -8.74 10.26 -3.71
N THR A 79 -10.05 10.02 -3.85
CA THR A 79 -10.65 9.36 -5.01
C THR A 79 -11.19 10.35 -6.05
N THR A 80 -11.10 11.66 -5.79
CA THR A 80 -11.51 12.69 -6.74
C THR A 80 -10.65 12.59 -8.01
N ASN A 81 -11.30 12.35 -9.15
CA ASN A 81 -10.66 12.14 -10.46
C ASN A 81 -9.63 10.99 -10.49
N ALA A 82 -9.76 10.00 -9.59
CA ALA A 82 -8.94 8.80 -9.64
C ALA A 82 -9.30 7.95 -10.88
N PRO A 83 -8.35 7.16 -11.42
CA PRO A 83 -8.67 6.19 -12.46
C PRO A 83 -9.77 5.22 -12.01
N ALA A 84 -10.49 4.65 -12.97
CA ALA A 84 -11.43 3.56 -12.68
C ALA A 84 -10.72 2.42 -11.95
N ALA A 85 -11.45 1.76 -11.05
CA ALA A 85 -10.95 0.68 -10.23
C ALA A 85 -10.29 -0.41 -11.08
N ARG A 86 -9.15 -0.93 -10.61
CA ARG A 86 -8.37 -1.96 -11.30
C ARG A 86 -7.37 -2.62 -10.37
N ASP A 87 -7.03 -3.86 -10.68
CA ASP A 87 -5.86 -4.56 -10.15
C ASP A 87 -4.82 -4.79 -11.25
N SER A 88 -3.78 -5.58 -10.97
CA SER A 88 -2.83 -6.12 -11.98
C SER A 88 -2.10 -5.08 -12.84
N HIS A 89 -2.14 -3.80 -12.46
CA HIS A 89 -1.53 -2.69 -13.18
C HIS A 89 -0.06 -2.54 -12.78
N ALA A 90 0.69 -1.75 -13.55
CA ALA A 90 2.02 -1.32 -13.18
C ALA A 90 1.95 0.08 -12.57
N ALA A 91 2.91 0.41 -11.71
CA ALA A 91 3.07 1.78 -11.25
C ALA A 91 4.53 2.13 -11.06
N VAL A 92 4.88 3.39 -11.28
CA VAL A 92 6.23 3.92 -11.11
C VAL A 92 6.21 5.26 -10.39
N TRP A 93 7.25 5.53 -9.60
CA TRP A 93 7.48 6.85 -9.02
C TRP A 93 8.46 7.62 -9.90
N THR A 94 8.09 8.83 -10.33
CA THR A 94 8.92 9.68 -11.20
C THR A 94 9.92 10.54 -10.43
N GLY A 95 9.82 10.57 -9.10
CA GLY A 95 10.49 11.56 -8.24
C GLY A 95 9.51 12.58 -7.65
N SER A 96 8.36 12.79 -8.30
CA SER A 96 7.30 13.69 -7.84
C SER A 96 5.90 13.10 -7.92
N GLU A 97 5.67 12.11 -8.78
CA GLU A 97 4.35 11.58 -9.07
C GLU A 97 4.38 10.05 -9.22
N MET A 98 3.28 9.41 -8.82
CA MET A 98 3.01 8.02 -9.15
C MET A 98 2.24 7.98 -10.48
N ILE A 99 2.74 7.22 -11.44
CA ILE A 99 2.04 6.96 -12.71
C ILE A 99 1.52 5.52 -12.67
N VAL A 100 0.26 5.33 -13.04
CA VAL A 100 -0.50 4.06 -13.09
C VAL A 100 -1.06 3.85 -14.48
#